data_AF-A0A4Q6BH14-F1
#
_entry.id   AF-A0A4Q6BH14-F1
#
_cell.length_a   1.000
_cell.length_b   1.000
_cell.length_c   1.000
_cell.angle_alpha   90.00
_cell.angle_beta   90.00
_cell.angle_gamma   90.00
#
_symmetry.space_group_name_H-M   'P 1'
#
loop_
_entity.id
_entity.type
_entity.pdbx_description
1 polymer ?
#
loop_
_entity_poly.entity_id
_entity_poly.type
_entity_poly.pdbx_seq_one_letter_code
_entity_poly.pdbx_strand_id
1 'polypeptide(L)'
;MENYTYFIATAGDMKGLAEEVNHLIDKGYMTEGGIAIDSAGTFYQGMLKPIREGDSAIISYQETLDSFKDEEPNFDEEDHR
;
A
#
# COMPACT_ATOMS: atom_id res chain seq x y z
N MET A 1 -9.83 16.59 -18.28
CA MET A 1 -8.75 16.26 -17.32
C MET A 1 -9.25 15.05 -16.56
N GLU A 2 -8.50 13.96 -16.57
CA GLU A 2 -8.81 12.78 -15.76
C GLU A 2 -8.42 13.07 -14.31
N ASN A 3 -9.30 12.76 -13.36
CA ASN A 3 -9.01 12.92 -11.94
C ASN A 3 -8.45 11.61 -11.39
N TYR A 4 -7.49 11.70 -10.48
CA TYR A 4 -6.82 10.55 -9.89
C TYR A 4 -6.83 10.65 -8.36
N THR A 5 -6.95 9.51 -7.68
CA THR A 5 -6.63 9.37 -6.26
C THR A 5 -5.19 8.89 -6.12
N TYR A 6 -4.46 9.48 -5.18
CA TYR A 6 -3.07 9.12 -4.88
C TYR A 6 -2.97 8.27 -3.62
N PHE A 7 -2.10 7.28 -3.64
CA PHE A 7 -1.82 6.37 -2.52
C PHE A 7 -0.32 6.05 -2.45
N ILE A 8 0.19 5.76 -1.26
CA ILE A 8 1.57 5.33 -1.04
C ILE A 8 1.55 3.87 -0.56
N ALA A 9 2.05 2.96 -1.37
CA ALA A 9 2.37 1.61 -0.92
C ALA A 9 3.64 1.66 -0.06
N THR A 10 3.68 0.90 1.04
CA THR A 10 4.82 0.88 1.96
C THR A 10 5.06 -0.50 2.54
N ALA A 11 6.32 -0.88 2.74
CA ALA A 11 6.69 -2.12 3.42
C ALA A 11 8.10 -2.05 4.03
N GLY A 12 8.40 -2.92 5.00
CA GLY A 12 9.71 -3.02 5.65
C GLY A 12 10.80 -3.67 4.79
N ASP A 13 10.43 -4.27 3.65
CA ASP A 13 11.37 -4.83 2.68
C ASP A 13 10.82 -4.74 1.24
N MET A 14 11.69 -5.03 0.26
CA MET A 14 11.35 -4.96 -1.16
C MET A 14 10.31 -6.02 -1.58
N LYS A 15 10.27 -7.17 -0.92
CA LYS A 15 9.35 -8.26 -1.27
C LYS A 15 7.92 -7.89 -0.85
N GLY A 16 7.75 -7.44 0.40
CA GLY A 16 6.48 -6.92 0.89
C GLY A 16 5.99 -5.72 0.09
N LEU A 17 6.90 -4.82 -0.34
CA LEU A 17 6.51 -3.71 -1.20
C LEU A 17 5.97 -4.22 -2.55
N ALA A 18 6.62 -5.22 -3.15
CA ALA A 18 6.17 -5.79 -4.41
C ALA A 18 4.80 -6.49 -4.29
N GLU A 19 4.56 -7.20 -3.17
CA GLU A 19 3.28 -7.84 -2.88
C GLU A 19 2.16 -6.80 -2.73
N GLU A 20 2.38 -5.72 -1.98
CA GLU A 20 1.41 -4.63 -1.82
C GLU A 20 1.15 -3.89 -3.13
N VAL A 21 2.19 -3.62 -3.92
CA VAL A 21 2.05 -2.99 -5.24
C VAL A 21 1.22 -3.87 -6.17
N ASN A 22 1.47 -5.18 -6.21
CA ASN A 22 0.68 -6.10 -7.04
C ASN A 22 -0.79 -6.15 -6.58
N HIS A 23 -1.05 -6.20 -5.28
CA HIS A 23 -2.41 -6.14 -4.72
C HIS A 23 -3.16 -4.86 -5.10
N LEU A 24 -2.47 -3.71 -5.07
CA LEU A 24 -3.05 -2.43 -5.50
C LEU A 24 -3.29 -2.40 -7.02
N ILE A 25 -2.39 -2.96 -7.82
CA ILE A 25 -2.59 -3.11 -9.27
C ILE A 25 -3.85 -3.93 -9.56
N ASP A 26 -4.06 -5.04 -8.83
CA ASP A 26 -5.28 -5.87 -8.95
C ASP A 26 -6.55 -5.08 -8.59
N LYS A 27 -6.45 -4.08 -7.71
CA LYS A 27 -7.52 -3.13 -7.35
C LYS A 27 -7.69 -1.97 -8.35
N GLY A 28 -6.92 -1.97 -9.43
CA GLY A 28 -6.97 -0.97 -10.50
C GLY A 28 -6.12 0.27 -10.26
N TYR A 29 -5.16 0.23 -9.34
CA TYR A 29 -4.13 1.26 -9.23
C TYR A 29 -3.05 1.05 -10.30
N MET A 30 -2.30 2.11 -10.55
CA MET A 30 -1.15 2.17 -11.43
C MET A 30 0.02 2.73 -10.65
N THR A 31 1.24 2.29 -10.94
CA THR A 31 2.43 2.85 -10.32
C THR A 31 2.71 4.25 -10.87
N GLU A 32 3.17 5.15 -10.02
CA GLU A 32 3.68 6.46 -10.38
C GLU A 32 5.10 6.64 -9.85
N GLY A 33 6.04 6.92 -10.74
CA GLY A 33 7.43 7.18 -10.37
C GLY A 33 8.21 5.93 -9.96
N GLY A 34 9.21 6.11 -9.10
CA GLY A 34 10.10 5.05 -8.63
C GLY A 34 9.95 4.76 -7.14
N ILE A 35 10.78 3.83 -6.66
CA ILE A 35 10.81 3.41 -5.27
C ILE A 35 11.69 4.36 -4.45
N ALA A 36 11.20 4.80 -3.29
CA ALA A 36 11.96 5.53 -2.29
C ALA A 36 12.23 4.64 -1.07
N ILE A 37 13.34 4.90 -0.36
CA ILE A 37 13.72 4.17 0.85
C ILE A 37 14.11 5.18 1.92
N ASP A 38 13.59 5.04 3.13
CA ASP A 38 13.97 5.89 4.26
C ASP A 38 15.24 5.39 4.98
N SER A 39 15.68 6.13 6.00
CA SER A 39 16.86 5.76 6.80
C SER A 39 16.65 4.53 7.70
N ALA A 40 15.40 4.10 7.91
CA ALA A 40 15.07 2.90 8.65
C ALA A 40 15.01 1.65 7.76
N GLY A 41 15.10 1.81 6.43
CA GLY A 41 15.00 0.73 5.47
C GLY A 41 13.57 0.45 4.99
N THR A 42 12.61 1.33 5.29
CA THR A 42 11.23 1.23 4.81
C THR A 42 11.17 1.64 3.33
N PHE A 43 10.51 0.84 2.51
CA PHE A 43 10.35 1.07 1.08
C PHE A 43 8.97 1.68 0.78
N TYR A 44 8.93 2.63 -0.16
CA TYR A 44 7.72 3.35 -0.56
C TYR A 44 7.58 3.41 -2.08
N GLN A 45 6.36 3.29 -2.59
CA GLN A 45 6.04 3.48 -4.00
C GLN A 45 4.75 4.30 -4.15
N GLY A 46 4.79 5.34 -4.99
CA GLY A 46 3.62 6.13 -5.36
C GLY A 46 2.68 5.35 -6.27
N MET A 47 1.37 5.45 -6.00
CA MET A 47 0.30 4.75 -6.70
C MET A 47 -0.84 5.72 -7.06
N LEU A 48 -1.41 5.55 -8.25
CA LEU A 48 -2.51 6.35 -8.78
C LEU A 48 -3.69 5.47 -9.17
N LYS A 49 -4.92 5.93 -8.91
CA LYS A 49 -6.13 5.28 -9.43
C LYS A 49 -7.04 6.31 -10.11
N PRO A 50 -7.49 6.08 -11.35
CA PRO A 50 -8.42 6.99 -12.01
C PRO A 50 -9.76 7.00 -11.28
N ILE A 51 -10.27 8.19 -10.98
CA ILE A 51 -11.58 8.39 -10.36
C ILE A 51 -12.64 8.30 -11.45
N ARG A 52 -13.51 7.29 -11.38
CA ARG A 52 -14.64 7.15 -12.31
C ARG A 52 -15.87 7.87 -11.78
N GLU A 53 -16.75 8.28 -12.69
CA GLU A 53 -18.03 8.89 -12.33
C GLU A 53 -18.87 7.87 -11.52
N GLY A 54 -19.05 8.13 -10.22
CA GLY A 54 -19.67 7.20 -9.27
C GLY A 54 -18.73 6.63 -8.21
N ASP A 55 -17.41 6.76 -8.39
CA ASP A 55 -16.45 6.56 -7.30
C ASP A 55 -16.58 7.74 -6.35
N SER A 56 -17.03 7.50 -5.12
CA SER A 56 -16.89 8.47 -4.03
C SER A 56 -15.41 8.84 -3.99
N ALA A 57 -15.07 10.10 -4.30
CA ALA A 57 -13.70 10.62 -4.26
C ALA A 57 -13.23 10.75 -2.80
N ILE A 58 -13.23 9.66 -2.06
CA ILE A 58 -12.85 9.57 -0.66
C ILE A 58 -12.34 8.15 -0.44
N ILE A 59 -11.04 7.93 -0.65
CA ILE A 59 -10.33 6.93 0.14
C ILE A 59 -9.86 7.72 1.34
N SER A 60 -10.69 7.76 2.38
CA SER A 60 -10.25 8.29 3.65
C SER A 60 -9.15 7.37 4.16
N TYR A 61 -8.03 7.92 4.62
CA TYR A 61 -6.91 7.19 5.24
C TYR A 61 -7.37 6.15 6.29
N GLN A 62 -8.60 6.27 6.79
CA GLN A 62 -9.25 5.35 7.72
C GLN A 62 -9.52 3.95 7.14
N GLU A 63 -10.00 3.81 5.91
CA GLU A 63 -10.35 2.49 5.34
C GLU A 63 -9.10 1.64 5.06
N THR A 64 -7.99 2.29 4.67
CA THR A 64 -6.70 1.63 4.54
C THR A 64 -6.19 1.15 5.90
N LEU A 65 -6.29 1.98 6.95
CA LEU A 65 -5.91 1.57 8.31
C LEU A 65 -6.76 0.42 8.84
N ASP A 66 -8.05 0.36 8.50
CA ASP A 66 -8.91 -0.75 8.91
C ASP A 66 -8.57 -2.06 8.19
N SER A 67 -8.11 -2.01 6.93
CA SER A 67 -7.65 -3.22 6.22
C SER A 67 -6.34 -3.83 6.75
N PHE A 68 -5.57 -3.09 7.54
CA PHE A 68 -4.36 -3.59 8.22
C PHE A 68 -4.63 -4.13 9.64
N LYS A 69 -5.89 -4.09 10.12
CA LYS A 69 -6.23 -4.58 11.48
C LYS A 69 -6.53 -6.08 11.54
N ASP A 70 -6.73 -6.73 10.40
CA ASP A 70 -7.07 -8.16 10.35
C ASP A 70 -5.84 -9.07 10.21
N GLU A 71 -4.64 -8.51 10.02
CA GLU A 71 -3.38 -9.24 10.08
C GLU A 71 -2.68 -8.92 11.40
N GLU A 72 -3.14 -9.52 12.50
CA GLU A 72 -2.25 -9.68 13.65
C GLU A 72 -1.00 -10.43 13.17
N PRO A 73 0.21 -9.89 13.37
CA PRO A 73 1.41 -10.64 13.09
C PRO A 73 1.40 -11.88 13.99
N ASN A 74 1.23 -13.06 13.39
CA ASN A 74 1.45 -14.31 14.09
C ASN A 74 2.95 -14.41 14.37
N PHE A 75 3.39 -13.81 15.48
CA PHE A 75 4.68 -14.11 16.07
C PHE A 75 4.55 -15.53 16.65
N ASP A 76 4.77 -16.53 15.81
CA ASP A 76 5.12 -17.85 16.29
C ASP A 76 6.36 -17.67 17.18
N GLU A 77 6.17 -17.78 18.50
CA GLU A 77 7.24 -17.80 19.49
C GLU A 77 8.08 -19.07 19.26
N GLU A 78 8.98 -19.04 18.27
CA GLU A 78 10.06 -20.01 18.15
C GLU A 78 11.29 -19.52 18.94
N ASP A 79 11.45 -20.15 20.10
CA ASP A 79 12.71 -20.60 20.70
C ASP A 79 13.76 -19.54 21.10
N HIS A 80 13.85 -19.26 22.40
CA HIS A 80 15.14 -18.96 23.04
C HIS A 80 15.22 -19.41 24.51
N ARG A 81 15.80 -20.61 24.69
CA ARG A 81 16.57 -21.12 25.86
C ARG A 81 15.86 -21.50 27.16
#